data_AF-A0A3A4Q3I6-F1
#
_entry.id   AF-A0A3A4Q3I6-F1
#
_cell.length_a   1.000
_cell.length_b   1.000
_cell.length_c   1.000
_cell.angle_alpha   90.00
_cell.angle_beta   90.00
_cell.angle_gamma   90.00
#
_symmetry.space_group_name_H-M   'P 1'
#
loop_
_entity.id
_entity.type
_entity.pdbx_description
1 polymer ?
#
loop_
_entity_poly.entity_id
_entity_poly.type
_entity_poly.pdbx_seq_one_letter_code
_entity_poly.pdbx_strand_id
1 'polypeptide(L)'
;MKVNKKKFIALAGLLLLFILIGLWLYPRDNENEYVVEAGYIFDKNHNISLTDVQKARKALPRISDHEPEENVTGDAAKTITSEASTGIDIRKIFAEGLINSYTTMKFFKHLETTFKDSANLGEHLDQVRQYLFSQFSESEAQQLFETYQKYIECEIALADEFRSFGLVKTPEDAVAILKRIQEFRRQHMGEELADQLFGADVKAQEYAFRRASIVGDKNL
;
A
#
# COMPACT_ATOMS: atom_id res chain seq x y z
N MET A 1 -23.73 3.34 23.75
CA MET A 1 -23.72 2.62 22.45
C MET A 1 -22.48 1.72 22.43
N LYS A 2 -22.62 0.39 22.49
CA LYS A 2 -21.48 -0.54 22.50
C LYS A 2 -21.04 -0.80 21.06
N VAL A 3 -19.93 -0.19 20.64
CA VAL A 3 -19.32 -0.47 19.34
C VAL A 3 -18.66 -1.86 19.43
N ASN A 4 -19.02 -2.77 18.53
CA ASN A 4 -18.53 -4.15 18.50
C ASN A 4 -17.01 -4.17 18.19
N LYS A 5 -16.22 -4.56 19.18
CA LYS A 5 -14.74 -4.55 19.22
C LYS A 5 -14.03 -5.61 18.36
N LYS A 6 -14.63 -6.10 17.27
CA LYS A 6 -14.13 -7.29 16.55
C LYS A 6 -13.88 -7.13 15.05
N LYS A 7 -13.75 -5.91 14.53
CA LYS A 7 -13.42 -5.71 13.10
C LYS A 7 -12.53 -4.49 12.91
N PHE A 8 -11.30 -4.57 13.42
CA PHE A 8 -10.26 -3.63 13.05
C PHE A 8 -9.34 -4.33 12.05
N ILE A 9 -9.03 -3.64 10.95
CA ILE A 9 -7.99 -3.99 9.98
C ILE A 9 -8.38 -5.08 8.97
N ALA A 10 -9.36 -4.76 8.13
CA ALA A 10 -9.48 -5.32 6.79
C ALA A 10 -9.95 -4.23 5.79
N LEU A 11 -9.61 -2.96 6.03
CA LEU A 11 -10.27 -1.84 5.31
C LEU A 11 -9.55 -1.39 4.04
N ALA A 12 -8.21 -1.45 3.97
CA ALA A 12 -7.49 -0.85 2.85
C ALA A 12 -7.60 -1.62 1.52
N GLY A 13 -7.74 -2.95 1.57
CA GLY A 13 -7.95 -3.77 0.36
C GLY A 13 -9.37 -3.69 -0.19
N LEU A 14 -10.35 -3.34 0.64
CA LEU A 14 -11.78 -3.28 0.30
C LEU A 14 -12.13 -2.00 -0.47
N LEU A 15 -11.40 -0.91 -0.21
CA LEU A 15 -11.66 0.42 -0.75
C LEU A 15 -11.37 0.48 -2.27
N LEU A 16 -10.28 -0.14 -2.72
CA LEU A 16 -9.97 -0.35 -4.15
C LEU A 16 -10.97 -1.28 -4.86
N LEU A 17 -11.44 -2.31 -4.16
CA LEU A 17 -12.44 -3.24 -4.67
C LEU A 17 -13.77 -2.52 -4.90
N PHE A 18 -14.18 -1.63 -4.01
CA PHE A 18 -15.42 -0.85 -4.17
C PHE A 18 -15.37 0.15 -5.34
N ILE A 19 -14.23 0.81 -5.57
CA ILE A 19 -14.03 1.68 -6.73
C ILE A 19 -14.18 0.87 -8.04
N LEU A 20 -13.57 -0.32 -8.10
CA LEU A 20 -13.66 -1.21 -9.26
C LEU A 20 -15.06 -1.82 -9.46
N ILE A 21 -15.77 -2.15 -8.37
CA ILE A 21 -17.15 -2.67 -8.41
C ILE A 21 -18.13 -1.59 -8.88
N GLY A 22 -17.93 -0.32 -8.47
CA GLY A 22 -18.73 0.82 -8.94
C GLY A 22 -18.68 0.99 -10.46
N LEU A 23 -17.48 0.88 -11.04
CA LEU A 23 -17.26 0.93 -12.49
C LEU A 23 -17.88 -0.25 -13.26
N TRP A 24 -18.09 -1.41 -12.61
CA TRP A 24 -18.65 -2.60 -13.26
C TRP A 24 -20.18 -2.67 -13.21
N LEU A 25 -20.80 -2.13 -12.15
CA LEU A 25 -22.25 -2.27 -11.90
C LEU A 25 -23.13 -1.16 -12.48
N TYR A 26 -22.58 0.01 -12.82
CA TYR A 26 -23.39 1.16 -13.24
C TYR A 26 -23.21 1.52 -14.73
N PRO A 27 -24.32 1.77 -15.47
CA PRO A 27 -24.24 2.29 -16.83
C PRO A 27 -23.57 3.67 -16.84
N ARG A 28 -22.77 3.93 -17.89
CA ARG A 28 -22.09 5.20 -18.14
C ARG A 28 -23.12 6.30 -18.41
N ASP A 29 -23.47 7.04 -17.37
CA ASP A 29 -24.08 8.36 -17.50
C ASP A 29 -22.94 9.39 -17.65
N ASN A 30 -23.08 10.37 -18.54
CA ASN A 30 -22.01 11.34 -18.86
C ASN A 30 -21.87 12.48 -17.83
N GLU A 31 -22.58 12.41 -16.71
CA GLU A 31 -22.52 13.42 -15.65
C GLU A 31 -21.51 12.98 -14.58
N ASN A 32 -20.34 13.63 -14.58
CA ASN A 32 -19.34 13.44 -13.53
C ASN A 32 -19.85 14.07 -12.23
N GLU A 33 -19.76 13.32 -11.13
CA GLU A 33 -20.11 13.82 -9.80
C GLU A 33 -19.01 14.77 -9.27
N TYR A 34 -17.78 14.62 -9.78
CA TYR A 34 -16.61 15.39 -9.35
C TYR A 34 -16.08 16.32 -10.44
N VAL A 35 -15.60 17.49 -10.01
CA VAL A 35 -14.82 18.38 -10.89
C VAL A 35 -13.41 17.80 -11.04
N VAL A 36 -13.07 17.36 -12.24
CA VAL A 36 -11.70 16.92 -12.55
C VAL A 36 -10.88 18.14 -12.96
N GLU A 37 -9.95 18.56 -12.11
CA GLU A 37 -8.94 19.56 -12.48
C GLU A 37 -8.02 19.00 -13.58
N ALA A 38 -7.67 19.83 -14.55
CA ALA A 38 -6.74 19.48 -15.60
C ALA A 38 -5.32 19.36 -15.04
N GLY A 39 -4.80 18.13 -14.91
CA GLY A 39 -3.43 17.86 -14.48
C GLY A 39 -3.22 16.41 -14.06
N TYR A 40 -1.97 15.96 -13.99
CA TYR A 40 -1.61 14.65 -13.43
C TYR A 40 -1.39 14.76 -11.92
N ILE A 41 -1.72 13.72 -11.16
CA ILE A 41 -1.41 13.67 -9.71
C ILE A 41 0.11 13.67 -9.53
N PHE A 42 0.80 12.92 -10.39
CA PHE A 42 2.25 12.87 -10.49
C PHE A 42 2.69 13.27 -11.89
N ASP A 43 3.14 14.52 -12.04
CA ASP A 43 3.64 15.06 -13.31
C ASP A 43 5.15 14.75 -13.52
N LYS A 44 5.75 15.38 -14.53
CA LYS A 44 7.18 15.20 -14.87
C LYS A 44 8.14 15.72 -13.80
N ASN A 45 7.67 16.54 -12.85
CA ASN A 45 8.48 17.14 -11.81
C ASN A 45 8.59 16.25 -10.57
N HIS A 46 7.81 15.17 -10.49
CA HIS A 46 7.85 14.23 -9.37
C HIS A 46 8.90 13.14 -9.58
N ASN A 47 9.61 12.79 -8.50
CA ASN A 47 10.69 11.79 -8.50
C ASN A 47 10.17 10.34 -8.42
N ILE A 48 9.26 9.95 -9.32
CA ILE A 48 8.73 8.58 -9.42
C ILE A 48 8.98 8.05 -10.82
N SER A 49 9.90 7.10 -10.93
CA SER A 49 10.32 6.51 -12.19
C SER A 49 9.36 5.41 -12.66
N LEU A 50 9.46 5.03 -13.95
CA LEU A 50 8.72 3.87 -14.47
C LEU A 50 9.19 2.56 -13.83
N THR A 51 10.46 2.48 -13.43
CA THR A 51 11.01 1.32 -12.72
C THR A 51 10.37 1.15 -11.35
N ASP A 52 10.07 2.24 -10.64
CA ASP A 52 9.38 2.20 -9.34
C ASP A 52 7.97 1.64 -9.50
N VAL A 53 7.24 2.10 -10.52
CA VAL A 53 5.90 1.60 -10.87
C VAL A 53 5.92 0.10 -11.20
N GLN A 54 6.95 -0.36 -11.94
CA GLN A 54 7.08 -1.78 -12.29
C GLN A 54 7.41 -2.64 -11.06
N LYS A 55 8.30 -2.19 -10.19
CA LYS A 55 8.68 -2.90 -8.96
C LYS A 55 7.51 -2.98 -7.98
N ALA A 56 6.74 -1.90 -7.83
CA ALA A 56 5.57 -1.84 -6.96
C ALA A 56 4.55 -2.95 -7.28
N ARG A 57 4.44 -3.34 -8.56
CA ARG A 57 3.53 -4.41 -9.00
C ARG A 57 4.05 -5.84 -8.81
N LYS A 58 5.36 -6.06 -8.58
CA LYS A 58 5.92 -7.41 -8.39
C LYS A 58 5.61 -7.96 -7.00
N ALA A 59 5.46 -9.28 -6.87
CA ALA A 59 5.28 -9.92 -5.56
C ALA A 59 6.53 -9.72 -4.67
N LEU A 60 6.33 -9.76 -3.34
CA LEU A 60 7.46 -9.82 -2.42
C LEU A 60 8.24 -11.13 -2.59
N PRO A 61 9.59 -11.09 -2.50
CA PRO A 61 10.40 -12.30 -2.53
C PRO A 61 10.06 -13.19 -1.33
N ARG A 62 9.80 -14.47 -1.59
CA ARG A 62 9.57 -15.49 -0.57
C ARG A 62 10.86 -16.29 -0.35
N ILE A 63 11.04 -16.82 0.86
CA ILE A 63 12.19 -17.68 1.18
C ILE A 63 12.27 -18.91 0.25
N SER A 64 11.15 -19.38 -0.30
CA SER A 64 11.12 -20.50 -1.25
C SER A 64 11.54 -20.15 -2.68
N ASP A 65 11.76 -18.88 -3.02
CA ASP A 65 12.11 -18.45 -4.39
C ASP A 65 13.60 -18.67 -4.70
N HIS A 66 14.16 -19.80 -4.25
CA HIS A 66 15.51 -20.23 -4.61
C HIS A 66 15.54 -20.61 -6.09
N GLU A 67 16.21 -19.79 -6.91
CA GLU A 67 16.89 -20.31 -8.10
C GLU A 67 18.02 -21.25 -7.64
N PRO A 68 18.28 -22.35 -8.36
CA PRO A 68 19.35 -23.27 -7.99
C PRO A 68 20.70 -22.57 -8.20
N GLU A 69 21.29 -22.08 -7.11
CA GLU A 69 22.71 -21.77 -7.10
C GLU A 69 23.50 -23.07 -7.22
N GLU A 70 24.34 -23.15 -8.25
CA GLU A 70 25.34 -24.19 -8.43
C GLU A 70 26.24 -24.28 -7.19
N ASN A 71 26.34 -25.50 -6.66
CA ASN A 71 27.28 -25.94 -5.63
C ASN A 71 28.71 -25.43 -5.83
N VAL A 72 29.34 -24.88 -4.78
CA VAL A 72 30.69 -25.31 -4.30
C VAL A 72 30.82 -25.12 -2.77
N THR A 73 30.72 -26.24 -2.07
CA THR A 73 31.33 -26.69 -0.79
C THR A 73 31.92 -25.72 0.25
N GLY A 74 31.51 -25.91 1.51
CA GLY A 74 32.30 -25.57 2.71
C GLY A 74 31.55 -25.78 4.03
N ASP A 75 31.91 -26.83 4.78
CA ASP A 75 31.42 -27.23 6.11
C ASP A 75 31.37 -26.12 7.18
N ALA A 76 30.27 -26.02 7.92
CA ALA A 76 30.24 -26.07 9.40
C ALA A 76 28.84 -25.71 9.96
N ALA A 77 28.36 -26.54 10.88
CA ALA A 77 27.04 -26.54 11.47
C ALA A 77 26.69 -25.30 12.33
N LYS A 78 25.42 -24.88 12.26
CA LYS A 78 24.61 -24.58 13.46
C LYS A 78 23.11 -24.59 13.15
N THR A 79 22.45 -25.57 13.76
CA THR A 79 20.99 -25.71 13.91
C THR A 79 20.36 -24.44 14.48
N ILE A 80 19.39 -23.86 13.78
CA ILE A 80 18.27 -23.16 14.41
C ILE A 80 16.98 -23.66 13.78
N THR A 81 16.11 -24.08 14.69
CA THR A 81 14.79 -24.67 14.60
C THR A 81 13.90 -24.10 13.51
N SER A 82 13.47 -24.99 12.62
CA SER A 82 12.33 -24.85 11.74
C SER A 82 11.03 -24.89 12.56
N GLU A 83 10.33 -23.76 12.63
CA GLU A 83 8.88 -23.75 12.62
C GLU A 83 8.45 -23.04 11.33
N ALA A 84 7.53 -23.66 10.61
CA ALA A 84 7.11 -23.36 9.25
C ALA A 84 6.86 -21.86 8.98
N SER A 85 7.89 -21.13 8.52
CA SER A 85 7.70 -19.77 8.06
C SER A 85 7.26 -19.81 6.60
N THR A 86 6.06 -19.33 6.33
CA THR A 86 5.68 -18.72 5.04
C THR A 86 6.49 -17.43 4.85
N GLY A 87 7.79 -17.52 5.05
CA GLY A 87 8.63 -16.44 5.51
C GLY A 87 9.01 -15.55 4.35
N ILE A 88 8.72 -14.28 4.55
CA ILE A 88 9.20 -13.21 3.72
C ILE A 88 10.69 -13.01 4.07
N ASP A 89 11.57 -12.90 3.07
CA ASP A 89 12.97 -12.56 3.34
C ASP A 89 13.10 -11.06 3.60
N ILE A 90 13.06 -10.71 4.89
CA ILE A 90 13.10 -9.33 5.38
C ILE A 90 14.37 -8.59 4.88
N ARG A 91 15.51 -9.27 4.82
CA ARG A 91 16.78 -8.64 4.41
C ARG A 91 16.76 -8.31 2.92
N LYS A 92 16.19 -9.19 2.10
CA LYS A 92 16.04 -8.97 0.65
C LYS A 92 15.02 -7.86 0.33
N ILE A 93 14.01 -7.67 1.19
CA ILE A 93 12.97 -6.64 1.03
C ILE A 93 13.51 -5.21 1.17
N PHE A 94 14.44 -4.98 2.08
CA PHE A 94 14.93 -3.63 2.39
C PHE A 94 16.31 -3.32 1.80
N ALA A 95 16.77 -4.14 0.84
CA ALA A 95 18.09 -4.01 0.22
C ALA A 95 18.32 -2.69 -0.54
N GLU A 96 17.27 -2.05 -1.07
CA GLU A 96 17.38 -0.75 -1.76
C GLU A 96 16.96 0.44 -0.87
N GLY A 97 16.79 0.21 0.43
CA GLY A 97 16.40 1.23 1.41
C GLY A 97 15.19 0.79 2.25
N LEU A 98 15.16 1.27 3.49
CA LEU A 98 14.19 0.84 4.50
C LEU A 98 12.76 1.32 4.22
N ILE A 99 12.61 2.53 3.66
CA ILE A 99 11.32 3.10 3.28
C ILE A 99 11.31 3.29 1.76
N ASN A 100 10.40 2.63 1.05
CA ASN A 100 10.21 2.78 -0.39
C ASN A 100 8.80 2.31 -0.83
N SER A 101 8.44 2.65 -2.06
CA SER A 101 7.10 2.44 -2.61
C SER A 101 6.76 0.97 -2.90
N TYR A 102 7.76 0.10 -3.07
CA TYR A 102 7.55 -1.24 -3.62
C TYR A 102 7.62 -2.37 -2.59
N THR A 103 8.38 -2.19 -1.50
CA THR A 103 8.52 -3.18 -0.43
C THR A 103 7.90 -2.77 0.90
N THR A 104 8.06 -1.50 1.33
CA THR A 104 7.56 -1.05 2.64
C THR A 104 6.04 -1.19 2.73
N MET A 105 5.30 -0.80 1.69
CA MET A 105 3.85 -0.93 1.66
C MET A 105 3.36 -2.38 1.78
N LYS A 106 4.01 -3.31 1.07
CA LYS A 106 3.65 -4.73 1.14
C LYS A 106 4.02 -5.34 2.49
N PHE A 107 5.13 -4.90 3.08
CA PHE A 107 5.51 -5.30 4.42
C PHE A 107 4.51 -4.77 5.46
N PHE A 108 4.06 -3.53 5.34
CA PHE A 108 3.03 -2.97 6.23
C PHE A 108 1.71 -3.73 6.14
N LYS A 109 1.30 -4.12 4.94
CA LYS A 109 0.14 -5.00 4.72
C LYS A 109 0.33 -6.39 5.33
N HIS A 110 1.56 -6.91 5.30
CA HIS A 110 1.90 -8.14 6.00
C HIS A 110 1.75 -7.97 7.52
N LEU A 111 2.28 -6.89 8.12
CA LEU A 111 2.12 -6.60 9.55
C LEU A 111 0.66 -6.46 9.96
N GLU A 112 -0.15 -5.74 9.17
CA GLU A 112 -1.61 -5.65 9.35
C GLU A 112 -2.27 -7.04 9.42
N THR A 113 -1.85 -7.95 8.54
CA THR A 113 -2.41 -9.32 8.46
C THR A 113 -1.92 -10.19 9.60
N THR A 114 -0.64 -10.10 9.94
CA THR A 114 0.01 -10.89 11.00
C THR A 114 -0.59 -10.56 12.36
N PHE A 115 -0.88 -9.28 12.62
CA PHE A 115 -1.42 -8.80 13.89
C PHE A 115 -2.89 -8.37 13.77
N LYS A 116 -3.67 -9.00 12.88
CA LYS A 116 -5.09 -8.67 12.67
C LYS A 116 -5.99 -8.99 13.88
N ASP A 117 -5.53 -9.89 14.74
CA ASP A 117 -6.30 -10.40 15.88
C ASP A 117 -6.11 -9.55 17.16
N SER A 118 -5.33 -8.46 17.10
CA SER A 118 -5.19 -7.50 18.21
C SER A 118 -6.54 -6.89 18.60
N ALA A 119 -6.79 -6.67 19.90
CA ALA A 119 -8.10 -6.21 20.35
C ALA A 119 -8.36 -4.72 20.05
N ASN A 120 -7.31 -3.92 19.86
CA ASN A 120 -7.37 -2.49 19.57
C ASN A 120 -6.06 -1.99 18.93
N LEU A 121 -6.06 -0.73 18.49
CA LEU A 121 -4.90 -0.11 17.85
C LEU A 121 -3.65 -0.07 18.74
N GLY A 122 -3.81 0.20 20.05
CA GLY A 122 -2.67 0.24 20.97
C GLY A 122 -1.97 -1.11 21.08
N GLU A 123 -2.75 -2.18 21.30
CA GLU A 123 -2.20 -3.55 21.32
C GLU A 123 -1.56 -3.95 19.99
N HIS A 124 -2.17 -3.55 18.87
CA HIS A 124 -1.62 -3.80 17.55
C HIS A 124 -0.26 -3.12 17.36
N LEU A 125 -0.15 -1.84 17.72
CA LEU A 125 1.11 -1.10 17.66
C LEU A 125 2.17 -1.69 18.60
N ASP A 126 1.80 -2.12 19.80
CA ASP A 126 2.74 -2.77 20.72
C ASP A 126 3.29 -4.09 20.15
N GLN A 127 2.43 -4.91 19.54
CA GLN A 127 2.84 -6.16 18.90
C GLN A 127 3.75 -5.91 17.68
N VAL A 128 3.39 -4.95 16.83
CA VAL A 128 4.22 -4.54 15.70
C VAL A 128 5.57 -4.01 16.17
N ARG A 129 5.59 -3.16 17.20
CA ARG A 129 6.84 -2.63 17.78
C ARG A 129 7.74 -3.76 18.26
N GLN A 130 7.21 -4.68 19.07
CA GLN A 130 7.99 -5.82 19.56
C GLN A 130 8.55 -6.67 18.42
N TYR A 131 7.75 -6.91 17.38
CA TYR A 131 8.19 -7.63 16.20
C TYR A 131 9.33 -6.91 15.48
N LEU A 132 9.18 -5.62 15.17
CA LEU A 132 10.21 -4.85 14.47
C LEU A 132 11.53 -4.82 15.24
N PHE A 133 11.49 -4.59 16.56
CA PHE A 133 12.69 -4.58 17.40
C PHE A 133 13.34 -5.96 17.56
N SER A 134 12.62 -7.05 17.25
CA SER A 134 13.20 -8.40 17.20
C SER A 134 13.88 -8.74 15.87
N GLN A 135 13.53 -8.03 14.78
CA GLN A 135 13.97 -8.35 13.42
C GLN A 135 15.03 -7.38 12.87
N PHE A 136 15.09 -6.15 13.38
CA PHE A 136 15.94 -5.08 12.86
C PHE A 136 16.86 -4.50 13.94
N SER A 137 17.87 -3.73 13.52
CA SER A 137 18.62 -2.91 14.47
C SER A 137 17.71 -1.86 15.13
N GLU A 138 18.07 -1.36 16.30
CA GLU A 138 17.25 -0.39 17.06
C GLU A 138 16.86 0.84 16.22
N SER A 139 17.83 1.39 15.47
CA SER A 139 17.61 2.54 14.58
C SER A 139 16.60 2.24 13.46
N GLU A 140 16.78 1.10 12.78
CA GLU A 140 15.89 0.69 11.68
C GLU A 140 14.50 0.35 12.19
N ALA A 141 14.41 -0.38 13.31
CA ALA A 141 13.16 -0.75 13.95
C ALA A 141 12.37 0.49 14.37
N GLN A 142 13.03 1.47 14.96
CA GLN A 142 12.41 2.74 15.34
C GLN A 142 11.89 3.49 14.12
N GLN A 143 12.69 3.63 13.06
CA GLN A 143 12.29 4.30 11.82
C GLN A 143 11.08 3.60 11.15
N LEU A 144 11.12 2.26 11.06
CA LEU A 144 10.01 1.48 10.51
C LEU A 144 8.74 1.61 11.36
N PHE A 145 8.88 1.58 12.69
CA PHE A 145 7.76 1.66 13.61
C PHE A 145 7.08 3.03 13.54
N GLU A 146 7.85 4.13 13.57
CA GLU A 146 7.30 5.48 13.42
C GLU A 146 6.59 5.67 12.07
N THR A 147 7.17 5.12 11.01
CA THR A 147 6.56 5.17 9.68
C THR A 147 5.28 4.34 9.62
N TYR A 148 5.30 3.14 10.20
CA TYR A 148 4.14 2.26 10.29
C TYR A 148 2.99 2.89 11.08
N GLN A 149 3.31 3.54 12.20
CA GLN A 149 2.33 4.21 13.04
C GLN A 149 1.60 5.31 12.25
N LYS A 150 2.35 6.22 11.60
CA LYS A 150 1.77 7.26 10.74
C LYS A 150 0.89 6.66 9.64
N TYR A 151 1.37 5.59 9.03
CA TYR A 151 0.66 4.88 7.99
C TYR A 151 -0.69 4.29 8.47
N ILE A 152 -0.70 3.53 9.56
CA ILE A 152 -1.92 2.84 10.00
C ILE A 152 -2.94 3.83 10.56
N GLU A 153 -2.49 4.89 11.25
CA GLU A 153 -3.34 5.98 11.68
C GLU A 153 -3.96 6.73 10.48
N CYS A 154 -3.16 7.01 9.45
CA CYS A 154 -3.64 7.62 8.21
C CYS A 154 -4.68 6.73 7.50
N GLU A 155 -4.47 5.41 7.42
CA GLU A 155 -5.42 4.51 6.75
C GLU A 155 -6.72 4.36 7.55
N ILE A 156 -6.66 4.39 8.89
CA ILE A 156 -7.86 4.42 9.74
C ILE A 156 -8.64 5.72 9.51
N ALA A 157 -7.96 6.87 9.54
CA ALA A 157 -8.59 8.17 9.31
C ALA A 157 -9.16 8.29 7.90
N LEU A 158 -8.42 7.81 6.89
CA LEU A 158 -8.86 7.78 5.51
C LEU A 158 -10.12 6.91 5.33
N ALA A 159 -10.22 5.80 6.04
CA ALA A 159 -11.41 4.96 5.97
C ALA A 159 -12.67 5.63 6.54
N ASP A 160 -12.52 6.50 7.54
CA ASP A 160 -13.61 7.33 8.03
C ASP A 160 -13.95 8.45 7.03
N GLU A 161 -12.94 9.12 6.47
CA GLU A 161 -13.09 10.14 5.44
C GLU A 161 -13.75 9.59 4.16
N PHE A 162 -13.44 8.35 3.78
CA PHE A 162 -13.98 7.69 2.60
C PHE A 162 -15.51 7.55 2.65
N ARG A 163 -16.13 7.54 3.84
CA ARG A 163 -17.59 7.55 3.97
C ARG A 163 -18.22 8.84 3.44
N SER A 164 -17.44 9.90 3.31
CA SER A 164 -17.86 11.18 2.72
C SER A 164 -17.70 11.20 1.19
N PHE A 165 -17.08 10.18 0.59
CA PHE A 165 -16.89 10.16 -0.85
C PHE A 165 -18.18 9.71 -1.52
N GLY A 166 -18.58 10.45 -2.54
CA GLY A 166 -19.64 10.11 -3.49
C GLY A 166 -19.27 8.94 -4.41
N LEU A 167 -20.17 8.62 -5.34
CA LEU A 167 -20.08 7.43 -6.18
C LEU A 167 -19.00 7.59 -7.27
N VAL A 168 -18.29 6.50 -7.58
CA VAL A 168 -17.41 6.43 -8.75
C VAL A 168 -18.22 5.86 -9.91
N LYS A 169 -18.47 6.65 -10.95
CA LYS A 169 -19.20 6.20 -12.16
C LYS A 169 -18.32 6.21 -13.40
N THR A 170 -17.37 7.14 -13.45
CA THR A 170 -16.49 7.34 -14.61
C THR A 170 -15.02 7.15 -14.25
N PRO A 171 -14.14 6.90 -15.25
CA PRO A 171 -12.71 6.98 -15.04
C PRO A 171 -12.25 8.34 -14.51
N GLU A 172 -12.94 9.42 -14.88
CA GLU A 172 -12.75 10.78 -14.41
C GLU A 172 -13.02 10.91 -12.90
N ASP A 173 -14.15 10.36 -12.43
CA ASP A 173 -14.46 10.29 -10.99
C ASP A 173 -13.40 9.49 -10.24
N ALA A 174 -12.92 8.39 -10.83
CA ALA A 174 -11.88 7.56 -10.23
C ALA A 174 -10.55 8.33 -10.07
N VAL A 175 -10.17 9.16 -11.05
CA VAL A 175 -8.99 10.03 -10.96
C VAL A 175 -9.18 11.10 -9.89
N ALA A 176 -10.36 11.72 -9.79
CA ALA A 176 -10.65 12.74 -8.78
C ALA A 176 -10.58 12.17 -7.36
N ILE A 177 -11.17 11.00 -7.13
CA ILE A 177 -11.10 10.32 -5.83
C ILE A 177 -9.67 9.90 -5.52
N LEU A 178 -8.92 9.37 -6.50
CA LEU A 178 -7.52 9.00 -6.32
C LEU A 178 -6.67 10.21 -5.91
N LYS A 179 -6.91 11.38 -6.52
CA LYS A 179 -6.25 12.64 -6.15
C LYS A 179 -6.57 13.04 -4.71
N ARG A 180 -7.85 13.02 -4.31
CA ARG A 180 -8.27 13.36 -2.93
C ARG A 180 -7.66 12.40 -1.90
N ILE A 181 -7.56 11.10 -2.21
CA ILE A 181 -6.88 10.12 -1.36
C ILE A 181 -5.40 10.49 -1.18
N GLN A 182 -4.70 10.82 -2.26
CA GLN A 182 -3.28 11.18 -2.15
C GLN A 182 -3.06 12.49 -1.41
N GLU A 183 -3.91 13.50 -1.62
CA GLU A 183 -3.86 14.75 -0.86
C GLU A 183 -4.09 14.53 0.62
N PHE A 184 -5.06 13.69 1.00
CA PHE A 184 -5.30 13.30 2.39
C PHE A 184 -4.05 12.67 3.02
N ARG A 185 -3.39 11.76 2.29
CA ARG A 185 -2.14 11.11 2.74
C ARG A 185 -1.01 12.11 2.93
N ARG A 186 -0.82 13.05 1.98
CA ARG A 186 0.18 14.11 2.08
C ARG A 186 -0.06 15.01 3.29
N GLN A 187 -1.32 15.33 3.60
CA GLN A 187 -1.69 16.12 4.78
C GLN A 187 -1.41 15.40 6.10
N HIS A 188 -1.62 14.09 6.17
CA HIS A 188 -1.47 13.31 7.41
C HIS A 188 -0.04 12.83 7.67
N MET A 189 0.71 12.49 6.63
CA MET A 189 2.04 11.87 6.77
C MET A 189 3.19 12.75 6.28
N GLY A 190 2.88 13.87 5.62
CA GLY A 190 3.84 14.71 4.90
C GLY A 190 3.97 14.29 3.43
N GLU A 191 4.28 15.26 2.57
CA GLU A 191 4.34 15.06 1.11
C GLU A 191 5.38 14.02 0.70
N GLU A 192 6.61 14.16 1.20
CA GLU A 192 7.73 13.26 0.89
C GLU A 192 7.39 11.80 1.24
N LEU A 193 6.93 11.55 2.47
CA LEU A 193 6.62 10.20 2.92
C LEU A 193 5.42 9.60 2.18
N ALA A 194 4.37 10.39 1.97
CA ALA A 194 3.19 9.94 1.23
C ALA A 194 3.52 9.59 -0.22
N ASP A 195 4.35 10.38 -0.89
CA ASP A 195 4.74 10.14 -2.27
C ASP A 195 5.72 8.97 -2.38
N GLN A 196 6.63 8.84 -1.41
CA GLN A 196 7.56 7.72 -1.31
C GLN A 196 6.85 6.38 -1.08
N LEU A 197 5.76 6.35 -0.29
CA LEU A 197 5.00 5.12 -0.03
C LEU A 197 3.99 4.80 -1.13
N PHE A 198 3.24 5.80 -1.60
CA PHE A 198 2.06 5.56 -2.45
C PHE A 198 2.22 6.02 -3.88
N GLY A 199 3.20 6.87 -4.18
CA GLY A 199 3.27 7.58 -5.45
C GLY A 199 3.41 6.66 -6.67
N ALA A 200 4.17 5.56 -6.54
CA ALA A 200 4.30 4.57 -7.61
C ALA A 200 2.93 3.93 -7.94
N ASP A 201 2.18 3.51 -6.93
CA ASP A 201 0.86 2.90 -7.12
C ASP A 201 -0.17 3.90 -7.63
N VAL A 202 -0.18 5.13 -7.10
CA VAL A 202 -1.08 6.20 -7.56
C VAL A 202 -0.83 6.53 -9.03
N LYS A 203 0.44 6.69 -9.43
CA LYS A 203 0.81 6.91 -10.84
C LYS A 203 0.37 5.75 -11.73
N ALA A 204 0.50 4.52 -11.24
CA ALA A 204 0.09 3.32 -11.96
C ALA A 204 -1.43 3.24 -12.17
N GLN A 205 -2.21 3.63 -11.15
CA GLN A 205 -3.67 3.65 -11.16
C GLN A 205 -4.22 4.79 -12.03
N GLU A 206 -3.66 6.00 -11.87
CA GLU A 206 -4.03 7.16 -12.68
C GLU A 206 -3.87 6.86 -14.18
N TYR A 207 -2.73 6.26 -14.57
CA TYR A 207 -2.52 5.83 -15.95
C TYR A 207 -3.59 4.85 -16.44
N ALA A 208 -3.95 3.87 -15.60
CA ALA A 208 -4.96 2.87 -15.96
C ALA A 208 -6.35 3.50 -16.15
N PHE A 209 -6.77 4.40 -15.26
CA PHE A 209 -8.04 5.12 -15.39
C PHE A 209 -8.07 6.03 -16.62
N ARG A 210 -7.02 6.82 -16.85
CA ARG A 210 -6.93 7.69 -18.04
C ARG A 210 -6.93 6.89 -19.34
N ARG A 211 -6.24 5.74 -19.39
CA ARG A 211 -6.30 4.84 -20.55
C ARG A 211 -7.71 4.29 -20.78
N ALA A 212 -8.43 3.93 -19.72
CA ALA A 212 -9.81 3.45 -19.83
C ALA A 212 -10.79 4.52 -20.32
N SER A 213 -10.54 5.80 -20.00
CA SER A 213 -11.27 6.94 -20.59
C SER A 213 -11.08 6.99 -22.10
N ILE A 214 -9.82 6.98 -22.57
CA ILE A 214 -9.47 7.01 -24.00
C ILE A 214 -10.07 5.82 -24.77
N VAL A 215 -9.88 4.59 -24.29
CA VAL A 215 -10.38 3.38 -24.97
C VAL A 215 -11.91 3.33 -24.97
N GLY A 216 -12.55 3.94 -23.97
CA GLY A 216 -14.00 3.97 -23.86
C GLY A 216 -14.68 5.09 -24.64
N ASP A 217 -13.92 6.05 -25.16
CA ASP A 217 -14.46 7.15 -25.96
C ASP A 217 -14.83 6.64 -27.36
N LYS A 218 -16.12 6.74 -27.69
CA LYS A 218 -16.66 6.27 -28.97
C LYS A 218 -16.44 7.27 -30.11
N ASN A 219 -15.89 8.45 -29.81
CA ASN A 219 -15.70 9.54 -30.76
C ASN A 219 -14.23 9.76 -31.16
N LEU A 220 -13.33 8.86 -30.76
CA LEU A 220 -11.91 8.84 -31.16
C LEU A 220 -11.67 8.03 -32.43
#